data_AF-A0A6N7XDM2-F1
#
_entry.id   AF-A0A6N7XDM2-F1
#
_cell.length_a   1.000
_cell.length_b   1.000
_cell.length_c   1.000
_cell.angle_alpha   90.00
_cell.angle_beta   90.00
_cell.angle_gamma   90.00
#
_symmetry.space_group_name_H-M   'P 1'
#
loop_
_entity.id
_entity.type
_entity.pdbx_description
1 polymer ?
#
loop_
_entity_poly.entity_id
_entity_poly.type
_entity_poly.pdbx_seq_one_letter_code
_entity_poly.pdbx_strand_id
1 'polypeptide(L)'
;MRINKMGNVFKVYNENHSVKKVKDKNTNDKDQVKLSEQAVEFQYALKKVKEVEEIRTEKVENIKKQIQTGTYKIDGKKIAEKIIEDITFDKKI
;
A
#
# COMPACT_ATOMS: atom_id res chain seq x y z
N MET A 1 67.27 47.21 23.71
CA MET A 1 66.45 46.10 23.17
C MET A 1 65.18 45.99 24.00
N ARG A 2 63.99 46.03 23.37
CA ARG A 2 62.69 45.84 24.03
C ARG A 2 62.10 44.51 23.56
N ILE A 3 61.94 43.56 24.47
CA ILE A 3 61.37 42.23 24.19
C ILE A 3 59.90 42.28 24.58
N ASN A 4 59.01 42.27 23.59
CA ASN A 4 57.59 41.99 23.80
C ASN A 4 57.12 41.01 22.74
N LYS A 5 57.08 39.72 23.10
CA LYS A 5 56.47 38.65 22.29
C LYS A 5 55.47 37.84 23.13
N MET A 6 54.59 38.56 23.84
CA MET A 6 53.49 37.98 24.64
C MET A 6 52.11 38.13 23.99
N GLY A 7 52.00 38.63 22.75
CA GLY A 7 50.73 38.72 22.03
C GLY A 7 50.26 37.40 21.41
N ASN A 8 51.19 36.51 21.04
CA ASN A 8 50.86 35.32 20.24
C ASN A 8 50.47 34.09 21.06
N VAL A 9 50.82 34.04 22.34
CA VAL A 9 50.51 32.89 23.21
C VAL A 9 49.03 32.84 23.58
N PHE A 10 48.37 33.98 23.71
CA PHE A 10 46.94 34.04 24.03
C PHE A 10 46.06 33.53 22.86
N LYS A 11 46.52 33.72 21.61
CA LYS A 11 45.82 33.26 20.41
C LYS A 11 45.84 31.73 20.26
N VAL A 12 46.98 31.11 20.57
CA VAL A 12 47.14 29.65 20.50
C VAL A 12 46.35 28.94 21.61
N TYR A 13 46.19 29.56 22.78
CA TYR A 13 45.38 28.98 23.86
C TYR A 13 43.87 28.97 23.52
N ASN A 14 43.38 30.03 22.86
CA ASN A 14 41.97 30.12 22.46
C ASN A 14 41.62 29.25 21.23
N GLU A 15 42.55 29.04 20.30
CA GLU A 15 42.32 28.14 19.15
C GLU A 15 42.18 26.66 19.57
N ASN A 16 42.79 26.26 20.69
CA ASN A 16 42.73 24.88 21.20
C ASN A 16 41.51 24.55 22.07
N HIS A 17 40.67 25.54 22.43
CA HIS A 17 39.42 25.31 23.20
C HIS A 17 38.20 25.03 22.33
N SER A 18 38.38 24.99 21.01
CA SER A 18 37.34 24.58 20.08
C SER A 18 37.31 23.06 19.98
N VAL A 19 36.76 22.39 21.00
CA VAL A 19 36.33 21.00 20.86
C VAL A 19 35.37 20.99 19.67
N LYS A 20 35.85 20.51 18.51
CA LYS A 20 35.02 20.27 17.35
C LYS A 20 33.93 19.32 17.83
N LYS A 21 32.72 19.87 18.05
CA LYS A 21 31.52 19.05 18.15
C LYS A 21 31.48 18.26 16.85
N VAL A 22 31.89 17.01 16.93
CA VAL A 22 31.54 16.03 15.91
C VAL A 22 30.03 16.16 15.80
N LYS A 23 29.54 16.68 14.68
CA LYS A 23 28.12 16.57 14.36
C LYS A 23 27.90 15.06 14.34
N ASP A 24 27.32 14.53 15.42
CA ASP A 24 26.67 13.24 15.36
C ASP A 24 25.74 13.34 14.15
N LYS A 25 26.15 12.70 13.06
CA LYS A 25 25.21 12.31 12.03
C LYS A 25 24.35 11.30 12.76
N ASN A 26 23.31 11.81 13.44
CA ASN A 26 22.15 11.04 13.79
C ASN A 26 21.60 10.53 12.47
N THR A 27 22.13 9.40 12.00
CA THR A 27 21.44 8.49 11.12
C THR A 27 20.34 7.87 11.98
N ASN A 28 19.36 8.71 12.33
CA ASN A 28 18.01 8.27 12.63
C ASN A 28 17.44 7.78 11.29
N ASP A 29 18.01 6.70 10.76
CA ASP A 29 17.28 5.83 9.86
C ASP A 29 16.18 5.21 10.73
N LYS A 30 15.09 5.98 10.86
CA LYS A 30 13.85 5.47 11.43
C LYS A 30 13.42 4.34 10.51
N ASP A 31 13.14 3.18 11.08
CA ASP A 31 12.57 2.08 10.31
C ASP A 31 11.37 2.59 9.49
N GLN A 32 11.44 2.44 8.17
CA GLN A 32 10.39 2.85 7.25
C GLN A 32 9.66 1.62 6.75
N VAL A 33 8.36 1.54 7.02
CA VAL A 33 7.48 0.57 6.38
C VAL A 33 7.05 1.14 5.03
N LYS A 34 7.59 0.61 3.94
CA LYS A 34 7.16 0.92 2.57
C LYS A 34 6.36 -0.25 2.03
N LEU A 35 5.13 0.01 1.60
CA LEU A 35 4.31 -0.98 0.93
C LEU A 35 4.78 -1.10 -0.53
N SER A 36 4.88 -2.32 -1.06
CA SER A 36 5.16 -2.53 -2.47
C SER A 36 4.09 -1.87 -3.32
N GLU A 37 4.47 -1.33 -4.47
CA GLU A 37 3.55 -0.70 -5.44
C GLU A 37 2.33 -1.59 -5.75
N GLN A 38 2.58 -2.88 -6.03
CA GLN A 38 1.53 -3.87 -6.28
C GLN A 38 0.51 -4.01 -5.15
N ALA A 39 0.96 -3.89 -3.89
CA ALA A 39 0.07 -4.02 -2.74
C ALA A 39 -0.77 -2.75 -2.53
N VAL A 40 -0.25 -1.57 -2.89
CA VAL A 40 -1.04 -0.33 -2.93
C VAL A 40 -2.12 -0.43 -4.01
N GLU A 41 -1.75 -0.87 -5.21
CA GLU A 41 -2.68 -1.06 -6.32
C GLU A 41 -3.77 -2.09 -6.00
N PHE A 42 -3.38 -3.22 -5.40
CA PHE A 42 -4.33 -4.25 -4.98
C PHE A 42 -5.31 -3.72 -3.92
N GLN A 43 -4.81 -2.97 -2.93
CA GLN A 43 -5.67 -2.34 -1.92
C GLN A 43 -6.64 -1.34 -2.56
N TYR A 44 -6.20 -0.57 -3.54
CA TYR A 44 -7.05 0.35 -4.29
C TYR A 44 -8.14 -0.40 -5.06
N ALA A 45 -7.78 -1.47 -5.78
CA ALA A 45 -8.72 -2.31 -6.51
C ALA A 45 -9.78 -2.92 -5.57
N LEU A 46 -9.37 -3.45 -4.41
CA LEU A 46 -10.30 -3.98 -3.41
C LEU A 46 -11.28 -2.93 -2.87
N LYS A 47 -10.82 -1.69 -2.64
CA LYS A 47 -11.70 -0.59 -2.25
C LYS A 47 -12.73 -0.30 -3.34
N LYS A 48 -12.31 -0.26 -4.60
CA LYS A 48 -13.21 -0.04 -5.73
C LYS A 48 -14.23 -1.14 -5.91
N VAL A 49 -13.85 -2.41 -5.72
CA VAL A 49 -14.81 -3.53 -5.75
C VAL A 49 -15.87 -3.40 -4.65
N LYS A 50 -15.51 -2.90 -3.47
CA LYS A 50 -16.46 -2.67 -2.36
C LYS A 50 -17.41 -1.48 -2.60
N GLU A 51 -17.00 -0.50 -3.40
CA GLU A 51 -17.84 0.64 -3.78
C GLU A 51 -18.90 0.27 -4.83
N VAL A 52 -18.71 -0.85 -5.55
CA VAL A 52 -19.70 -1.36 -6.50
C VAL A 52 -20.94 -1.80 -5.74
N GLU A 53 -22.11 -1.50 -6.30
CA GLU A 53 -23.39 -1.95 -5.77
C GLU A 53 -23.40 -3.47 -5.58
N GLU A 54 -23.81 -3.91 -4.39
CA GLU A 54 -23.93 -5.34 -4.05
C GLU A 54 -24.87 -6.06 -5.03
N ILE A 55 -25.90 -5.35 -5.50
CA ILE A 55 -26.89 -5.87 -6.43
C ILE A 55 -26.70 -5.21 -7.79
N ARG A 56 -26.42 -6.03 -8.81
CA ARG A 56 -26.43 -5.60 -10.23
C ARG A 56 -27.85 -5.48 -10.75
N THR A 57 -28.52 -4.37 -10.42
CA THR A 57 -29.93 -4.08 -10.74
C THR A 57 -30.27 -4.32 -12.21
N GLU A 58 -29.45 -3.80 -13.13
CA GLU A 58 -29.62 -3.98 -14.58
C GLU A 58 -29.70 -5.46 -14.99
N LYS A 59 -28.81 -6.31 -14.44
CA LYS A 59 -28.79 -7.74 -14.73
C LYS A 59 -30.06 -8.43 -14.23
N VAL A 60 -30.53 -8.05 -13.04
CA VAL A 60 -31.75 -8.60 -12.45
C VAL A 60 -32.96 -8.24 -13.29
N GLU A 61 -33.09 -6.98 -13.70
CA GLU A 61 -34.20 -6.53 -14.55
C GLU A 61 -34.21 -7.20 -15.91
N ASN A 62 -33.04 -7.35 -16.55
CA ASN A 62 -32.93 -8.04 -17.83
C ASN A 62 -33.38 -9.51 -17.75
N ILE A 63 -32.98 -10.23 -16.70
CA ILE A 63 -33.42 -11.60 -16.48
C ILE A 63 -34.92 -11.66 -16.21
N LYS A 64 -35.45 -10.76 -15.37
CA LYS A 64 -36.91 -10.68 -15.11
C LYS A 64 -37.71 -10.48 -16.40
N LYS A 65 -37.26 -9.56 -17.27
CA LYS A 65 -37.88 -9.32 -18.58
C LYS A 65 -37.85 -10.58 -19.45
N GLN A 66 -36.71 -11.26 -19.57
CA GLN A 66 -36.60 -12.49 -20.35
C GLN A 66 -37.53 -13.60 -19.85
N ILE A 67 -37.70 -13.71 -18.53
CA ILE A 67 -38.64 -14.66 -17.92
C ILE A 67 -40.08 -14.29 -18.27
N GLN A 68 -40.45 -13.01 -18.12
CA GLN A 68 -41.81 -12.52 -18.45
C GLN A 68 -42.15 -12.70 -19.94
N THR A 69 -41.21 -12.47 -20.84
CA THR A 69 -41.40 -12.65 -22.29
C THR A 69 -41.25 -14.10 -22.74
N GLY A 70 -40.93 -15.03 -21.84
CA GLY A 70 -40.72 -16.45 -22.16
C GLY A 70 -39.48 -16.74 -23.01
N THR A 71 -38.55 -15.78 -23.11
CA THR A 71 -37.31 -15.91 -23.91
C THR A 71 -36.12 -16.36 -23.07
N TYR A 72 -36.31 -16.53 -21.76
CA TYR A 72 -35.28 -17.06 -20.88
C TYR A 72 -35.03 -18.55 -21.17
N LYS A 73 -33.90 -18.85 -21.81
CA LYS A 73 -33.51 -20.22 -22.16
C LYS A 73 -32.67 -20.85 -21.05
N ILE A 74 -33.16 -21.97 -20.53
CA ILE A 74 -32.45 -22.79 -19.54
C ILE A 74 -31.56 -23.80 -20.27
N ASP A 75 -30.29 -23.84 -19.92
CA ASP A 75 -29.32 -24.80 -20.44
C ASP A 75 -28.97 -25.82 -19.34
N GLY A 76 -29.37 -27.07 -19.53
CA GLY A 76 -29.12 -28.15 -18.58
C GLY A 76 -27.64 -28.40 -18.32
N LYS A 77 -26.77 -28.16 -19.32
CA LYS A 77 -25.32 -28.31 -19.15
C LYS A 77 -24.78 -27.29 -18.15
N LYS A 78 -25.20 -26.02 -18.27
CA LYS A 78 -24.79 -24.95 -17.35
C LYS A 78 -25.24 -25.20 -15.91
N ILE A 79 -26.42 -25.82 -15.74
CA ILE A 79 -26.91 -26.22 -14.41
C ILE A 79 -25.98 -27.28 -13.81
N ALA A 80 -25.69 -28.35 -14.55
CA ALA A 80 -24.82 -29.42 -14.08
C ALA A 80 -23.40 -28.92 -13.78
N GLU A 81 -22.84 -28.07 -14.65
CA GLU A 81 -21.55 -27.41 -14.43
C GLU A 81 -21.55 -26.63 -13.11
N LYS A 82 -22.61 -25.86 -12.83
CA LYS A 82 -22.68 -25.06 -11.62
C LYS A 82 -22.83 -25.88 -10.34
N ILE A 83 -23.61 -26.97 -10.40
CA ILE A 83 -23.73 -27.93 -9.29
C ILE A 83 -22.37 -28.54 -8.95
N ILE A 84 -21.61 -28.98 -9.98
CA ILE A 84 -20.29 -29.56 -9.77
C ILE A 84 -19.31 -28.52 -9.23
N GLU A 85 -19.30 -27.31 -9.79
CA GLU A 85 -18.46 -26.21 -9.32
C GLU A 85 -18.66 -25.96 -7.83
N ASP A 86 -19.91 -25.82 -7.38
CA ASP A 86 -20.23 -25.53 -5.97
C ASP A 86 -19.80 -26.68 -5.05
N ILE A 87 -20.00 -27.95 -5.45
CA ILE A 87 -19.52 -29.13 -4.69
C ILE A 87 -17.98 -29.17 -4.61
N THR A 88 -17.28 -28.80 -5.68
CA THR A 88 -15.80 -28.83 -5.71
C THR A 88 -15.18 -27.68 -4.94
N PHE A 89 -15.84 -26.51 -4.91
CA PHE A 89 -15.38 -25.35 -4.16
C PHE A 89 -15.41 -25.61 -2.66
N ASP A 90 -16.49 -26.21 -2.16
CA ASP A 90 -16.67 -26.55 -0.74
C ASP A 90 -15.62 -27.57 -0.25
N LYS A 91 -15.13 -28.44 -1.13
CA LYS A 91 -14.05 -29.41 -0.82
C LYS A 91 -12.64 -28.82 -0.79
N LYS A 92 -12.43 -27.61 -1.31
CA LYS A 92 -11.10 -26.97 -1.40
C LYS A 92 -10.78 -26.06 -0.21
N ILE A 93 -11.67 -26.01 0.78
CA ILE A 93 -11.52 -25.24 2.03
C ILE A 93 -11.10 -26.18 3.15
#